data_AF-A0A660VKA0-F1
#
_entry.id   AF-A0A660VKA0-F1
#
_cell.length_a   1.000
_cell.length_b   1.000
_cell.length_c   1.000
_cell.angle_alpha   90.00
_cell.angle_beta   90.00
_cell.angle_gamma   90.00
#
_symmetry.space_group_name_H-M   'P 1'
#
loop_
_entity.id
_entity.type
_entity.pdbx_description
1 polymer ?
#
loop_
_entity_poly.entity_id
_entity_poly.type
_entity_poly.pdbx_seq_one_letter_code
_entity_poly.pdbx_strand_id
1 'polypeptide(L)'
;MTKNRETIPVLVLVSDGCANVAVREGGSPRQEVLQLARRLRQLGVRVFVFDTSGGLLSIGLCSAIAEESGGVYYRVGDINCVASGESAEIFSSFASLIRESAASFTGQ
;
A
#
# COMPACT_ATOMS: atom_id res chain seq x y z
N MET A 1 -16.15 -16.44 10.91
CA MET A 1 -16.51 -15.46 9.86
C MET A 1 -15.85 -15.90 8.57
N THR A 2 -16.60 -16.43 7.61
CA THR A 2 -16.05 -16.87 6.33
C THR A 2 -16.02 -15.65 5.40
N LYS A 3 -14.82 -15.11 5.14
CA LYS A 3 -14.67 -13.97 4.22
C LYS A 3 -15.10 -14.42 2.83
N ASN A 4 -15.98 -13.66 2.18
CA ASN A 4 -16.43 -13.96 0.82
C ASN A 4 -15.20 -14.06 -0.09
N ARG A 5 -15.05 -15.19 -0.81
CA ARG A 5 -13.89 -15.48 -1.67
C ARG A 5 -13.72 -14.48 -2.82
N GLU A 6 -14.72 -13.66 -3.07
CA GLU A 6 -14.76 -12.66 -4.13
C GLU A 6 -14.40 -11.26 -3.63
N THR A 7 -14.02 -11.13 -2.35
CA THR A 7 -13.55 -9.87 -1.80
C THR A 7 -12.08 -9.69 -2.15
N ILE A 8 -11.74 -8.59 -2.83
CA ILE A 8 -10.34 -8.17 -2.99
C ILE A 8 -9.87 -7.47 -1.71
N PRO A 9 -8.86 -8.00 -1.01
CA PRO A 9 -8.30 -7.32 0.15
C PRO A 9 -7.46 -6.12 -0.29
N VAL A 10 -7.69 -4.97 0.37
CA VAL A 10 -6.91 -3.75 0.19
C VAL A 10 -6.25 -3.37 1.51
N LEU A 11 -4.97 -3.01 1.47
CA LEU A 11 -4.20 -2.41 2.56
C LEU A 11 -3.86 -0.97 2.20
N VAL A 12 -4.26 -0.05 3.06
CA VAL A 12 -3.80 1.34 3.04
C VAL A 12 -2.84 1.52 4.20
N LEU A 13 -1.56 1.72 3.89
CA LEU A 13 -0.51 1.96 4.87
C LEU A 13 -0.20 3.45 4.89
N VAL A 14 -0.40 4.11 6.03
CA VAL A 14 0.02 5.50 6.26
C VAL A 14 1.11 5.47 7.31
N SER A 15 2.35 5.83 6.95
CA SER A 15 3.51 5.66 7.83
C SER A 15 4.70 6.53 7.40
N ASP A 16 5.59 6.84 8.34
CA ASP A 16 6.91 7.45 8.08
C ASP A 16 7.99 6.41 7.69
N GLY A 17 7.66 5.13 7.74
CA GLY A 17 8.48 4.03 7.23
C GLY A 17 9.66 3.62 8.11
N CYS A 18 9.75 4.08 9.36
CA CYS A 18 10.92 3.81 10.21
C CYS A 18 11.14 2.31 10.50
N ALA A 19 10.06 1.55 10.73
CA ALA A 19 10.10 0.11 11.08
C ALA A 19 11.14 -0.22 12.18
N ASN A 20 10.94 0.30 13.39
CA ASN A 20 11.97 0.26 14.45
C ASN A 20 12.02 -1.05 15.26
N VAL A 21 10.98 -1.88 15.21
CA VAL A 21 10.82 -3.04 16.10
C VAL A 21 10.53 -4.29 15.29
N ALA A 22 11.23 -5.37 15.60
CA ALA A 22 11.05 -6.66 14.95
C ALA A 22 9.88 -7.40 15.60
N VAL A 23 9.17 -8.18 14.79
CA VAL A 23 8.12 -9.11 15.22
C VAL A 23 8.73 -10.32 15.93
N ARG A 24 9.89 -10.79 15.45
CA ARG A 24 10.63 -11.90 16.09
C ARG A 24 11.75 -11.35 16.94
N GLU A 25 11.97 -11.98 18.10
CA GLU A 25 13.12 -11.69 18.94
C GLU A 25 14.42 -11.96 18.16
N GLY A 26 15.33 -10.99 18.16
CA GLY A 26 16.56 -11.02 17.34
C GLY A 26 16.35 -10.85 15.84
N GLY A 27 15.12 -10.59 15.37
CA GLY A 27 14.81 -10.34 13.97
C GLY A 27 15.30 -8.98 13.46
N SER A 28 15.39 -8.84 12.14
CA SER A 28 15.65 -7.54 11.50
C SER A 28 14.31 -6.90 11.10
N PRO A 29 13.90 -5.78 11.72
CA PRO A 29 12.63 -5.12 11.41
C PRO A 29 12.46 -4.82 9.92
N ARG A 30 13.54 -4.34 9.28
CA ARG A 30 13.58 -4.05 7.84
C ARG A 30 13.32 -5.31 7.01
N GLN A 31 14.04 -6.40 7.28
CA GLN A 31 13.88 -7.63 6.49
C GLN A 31 12.48 -8.22 6.66
N GLU A 32 11.95 -8.20 7.88
CA GLU A 32 10.61 -8.70 8.16
C GLU A 32 9.53 -7.91 7.43
N VAL A 33 9.62 -6.57 7.42
CA VAL A 33 8.63 -5.73 6.71
C VAL A 33 8.65 -5.99 5.20
N LEU A 34 9.85 -6.14 4.60
CA LEU A 34 9.97 -6.41 3.17
C LEU A 34 9.51 -7.83 2.81
N GLN A 35 9.74 -8.81 3.69
CA GLN A 35 9.18 -10.16 3.53
C GLN A 35 7.65 -10.15 3.59
N LEU A 36 7.07 -9.38 4.52
CA LEU A 36 5.62 -9.21 4.58
C LEU A 36 5.08 -8.51 3.33
N ALA A 37 5.75 -7.47 2.84
CA ALA A 37 5.36 -6.77 1.61
C ALA A 37 5.28 -7.74 0.42
N ARG A 38 6.32 -8.56 0.22
CA ARG A 38 6.31 -9.63 -0.81
C ARG A 38 5.17 -10.63 -0.59
N ARG A 39 4.89 -10.98 0.67
CA ARG A 39 3.80 -11.91 0.99
C ARG A 39 2.43 -11.32 0.66
N LEU A 40 2.21 -10.02 0.89
CA LEU A 40 0.98 -9.33 0.49
C LEU A 40 0.75 -9.44 -1.02
N ARG A 41 1.80 -9.23 -1.82
CA ARG A 41 1.76 -9.41 -3.27
C ARG A 41 1.34 -10.82 -3.68
N GLN A 42 1.96 -11.84 -3.07
CA GLN A 42 1.63 -13.25 -3.33
C GLN A 42 0.18 -13.60 -2.96
N LEU A 43 -0.37 -12.93 -1.96
CA LEU A 43 -1.75 -13.10 -1.51
C LEU A 43 -2.76 -12.27 -2.33
N GLY A 44 -2.30 -11.51 -3.34
CA GLY A 44 -3.15 -10.66 -4.15
C GLY A 44 -3.73 -9.46 -3.39
N VAL A 45 -3.10 -9.07 -2.28
CA VAL A 45 -3.50 -7.88 -1.52
C VAL A 45 -3.02 -6.65 -2.25
N ARG A 46 -3.94 -5.72 -2.55
CA ARG A 46 -3.60 -4.43 -3.14
C ARG A 46 -3.11 -3.50 -2.07
N VAL A 47 -1.95 -2.88 -2.26
CA VAL A 47 -1.31 -2.04 -1.24
C VAL A 47 -1.18 -0.61 -1.76
N PHE A 48 -1.57 0.36 -0.93
CA PHE A 48 -1.30 1.77 -1.13
C PHE A 48 -0.47 2.25 0.06
N VAL A 49 0.67 2.88 -0.21
CA VAL A 49 1.59 3.38 0.82
C VAL A 49 1.64 4.90 0.75
N PHE A 50 1.26 5.54 1.85
CA PHE A 50 1.27 6.97 2.05
C PHE A 50 2.38 7.32 3.04
N ASP A 51 3.46 7.88 2.51
CA ASP A 51 4.65 8.25 3.25
C ASP A 51 4.48 9.61 3.94
N THR A 52 4.47 9.60 5.27
CA THR A 52 4.33 10.81 6.10
C THR A 52 5.67 11.42 6.51
N SER A 53 6.81 10.88 6.04
CA SER A 53 8.11 11.46 6.35
C SER A 53 8.21 12.88 5.76
N GLY A 54 8.67 13.84 6.58
CA GLY A 54 8.95 15.20 6.14
C GLY A 54 10.40 15.33 5.63
N GLY A 55 10.63 16.15 4.60
CA GLY A 55 11.98 16.51 4.10
C GLY A 55 12.44 15.82 2.81
N LEU A 56 13.63 16.21 2.30
CA LEU A 56 14.20 15.77 1.01
C LEU A 56 14.84 14.37 1.06
N LEU A 57 15.16 13.87 2.25
CA LEU A 57 15.79 12.57 2.46
C LEU A 57 14.76 11.58 3.02
N SER A 58 14.13 10.79 2.15
CA SER A 58 13.32 9.65 2.58
C SER A 58 14.25 8.50 2.99
N ILE A 59 14.45 8.35 4.30
CA ILE A 59 15.23 7.25 4.90
C ILE A 59 14.32 6.07 5.26
N GLY A 60 12.99 6.28 5.22
CA GLY A 60 11.99 5.28 5.57
C GLY A 60 11.82 4.17 4.52
N LEU A 61 11.15 3.09 4.92
CA LEU A 61 10.90 1.90 4.10
C LEU A 61 9.65 2.02 3.20
N CYS A 62 8.92 3.14 3.21
CA CYS A 62 7.64 3.27 2.52
C CYS A 62 7.73 2.97 1.01
N SER A 63 8.75 3.51 0.32
CA SER A 63 8.96 3.24 -1.11
C SER A 63 9.29 1.76 -1.36
N ALA A 64 10.19 1.19 -0.57
CA ALA A 64 10.55 -0.23 -0.66
C ALA A 64 9.37 -1.17 -0.35
N ILE A 65 8.51 -0.80 0.61
CA ILE A 65 7.28 -1.56 0.91
C ILE A 65 6.34 -1.53 -0.30
N ALA A 66 6.13 -0.36 -0.91
CA ALA A 66 5.31 -0.26 -2.11
C ALA A 66 5.87 -1.11 -3.26
N GLU A 67 7.17 -1.03 -3.52
CA GLU A 67 7.84 -1.81 -4.56
C GLU A 67 7.69 -3.34 -4.32
N GLU A 68 8.05 -3.81 -3.13
CA GLU A 68 8.03 -5.24 -2.80
C GLU A 68 6.60 -5.81 -2.75
N SER A 69 5.62 -5.00 -2.37
CA SER A 69 4.21 -5.38 -2.40
C SER A 69 3.57 -5.27 -3.79
N GLY A 70 4.25 -4.66 -4.78
CA GLY A 70 3.64 -4.28 -6.05
C GLY A 70 2.52 -3.24 -5.88
N GLY A 71 2.56 -2.48 -4.79
CA GLY A 71 1.62 -1.42 -4.46
C GLY A 71 1.99 -0.07 -5.06
N VAL A 72 1.17 0.93 -4.73
CA VAL A 72 1.37 2.33 -5.19
C VAL A 72 1.89 3.18 -4.04
N TYR A 73 2.90 4.00 -4.30
CA TYR A 73 3.52 4.91 -3.34
C TYR A 73 3.06 6.36 -3.56
N TYR A 74 2.73 7.04 -2.47
CA TYR A 74 2.42 8.47 -2.42
C TYR A 74 3.16 9.10 -1.25
N ARG A 75 3.64 10.33 -1.40
CA ARG A 75 4.20 11.11 -0.29
C ARG A 75 3.21 12.17 0.16
N VAL A 76 2.91 12.24 1.45
CA VAL A 76 1.85 13.12 1.99
C VAL A 76 2.15 14.61 1.79
N GLY A 77 3.42 15.02 1.74
CA GLY A 77 3.81 16.39 1.36
C GLY A 77 3.41 16.77 -0.07
N ASP A 78 3.26 15.77 -0.96
CA ASP A 78 2.74 15.95 -2.31
C ASP A 78 1.20 16.01 -2.31
N ILE A 79 0.54 15.59 -1.22
CA ILE A 79 -0.93 15.54 -1.07
C ILE A 79 -1.50 16.89 -0.60
N ASN A 80 -0.89 18.02 -1.00
CA ASN A 80 -1.55 19.32 -0.91
C ASN A 80 -2.67 19.43 -1.96
N CYS A 81 -3.61 18.49 -1.94
CA CYS A 81 -4.65 18.36 -2.94
C CYS A 81 -5.96 17.76 -2.41
N VAL A 82 -6.22 17.83 -1.09
CA VAL A 82 -7.58 17.52 -0.58
C VAL A 82 -8.65 18.48 -1.16
N ALA A 83 -8.26 19.45 -2.00
CA ALA A 83 -9.12 20.16 -2.94
C ALA A 83 -8.45 20.52 -4.30
N SER A 84 -7.59 19.67 -4.88
CA SER A 84 -7.10 19.85 -6.26
C SER A 84 -6.99 18.52 -7.01
N GLY A 85 -6.98 18.58 -8.35
CA GLY A 85 -7.25 17.45 -9.26
C GLY A 85 -6.41 16.18 -9.07
N GLU A 86 -5.27 16.26 -8.39
CA GLU A 86 -4.39 15.10 -8.12
C GLU A 86 -5.03 14.07 -7.17
N SER A 87 -5.82 14.51 -6.17
CA SER A 87 -6.60 13.57 -5.35
C SER A 87 -7.61 12.80 -6.20
N ALA A 88 -8.16 13.42 -7.24
CA ALA A 88 -9.10 12.76 -8.13
C ALA A 88 -8.42 11.66 -8.97
N GLU A 89 -7.12 11.76 -9.26
CA GLU A 89 -6.38 10.67 -9.91
C GLU A 89 -6.19 9.47 -8.98
N ILE A 90 -5.87 9.70 -7.70
CA ILE A 90 -5.76 8.63 -6.69
C ILE A 90 -7.12 7.92 -6.53
N PHE A 91 -8.20 8.70 -6.37
CA PHE A 91 -9.56 8.17 -6.28
C PHE A 91 -10.01 7.50 -7.57
N SER A 92 -9.61 8.01 -8.74
CA SER A 92 -9.93 7.43 -10.05
C SER A 92 -9.19 6.12 -10.27
N SER A 93 -7.90 6.05 -9.93
CA SER A 93 -7.10 4.82 -9.93
C SER A 93 -7.72 3.79 -9.00
N PHE A 94 -8.05 4.19 -7.76
CA PHE A 94 -8.74 3.33 -6.80
C PHE A 94 -10.11 2.84 -7.30
N ALA A 95 -10.94 3.75 -7.83
CA ALA A 95 -12.26 3.42 -8.35
C ALA A 95 -12.20 2.57 -9.61
N SER A 96 -11.23 2.80 -10.49
CA SER A 96 -11.00 2.00 -11.70
C SER A 96 -10.56 0.59 -11.32
N LEU A 97 -9.63 0.47 -10.37
CA LEU A 97 -9.21 -0.80 -9.80
C LEU A 97 -10.37 -1.58 -9.18
N ILE A 98 -11.27 -0.91 -8.45
CA ILE A 98 -12.49 -1.54 -7.91
C ILE A 98 -13.41 -2.00 -9.05
N ARG A 99 -13.66 -1.14 -10.05
CA ARG A 99 -14.52 -1.47 -11.20
C ARG A 99 -14.00 -2.64 -12.03
N GLU A 100 -12.70 -2.68 -12.32
CA GLU A 100 -12.07 -3.73 -13.12
C GLU A 100 -12.14 -5.09 -12.41
N SER A 101 -12.05 -5.07 -11.08
CA SER A 101 -12.25 -6.26 -10.27
C SER A 101 -13.71 -6.71 -10.18
N ALA A 102 -14.66 -5.76 -10.20
CA ALA A 102 -16.08 -6.06 -10.25
C ALA A 102 -16.54 -6.51 -11.66
N ALA A 103 -15.88 -6.09 -12.73
CA ALA A 103 -16.20 -6.48 -14.10
C ALA A 103 -15.67 -7.88 -14.45
N SER A 104 -14.51 -8.25 -13.91
CA SER A 104 -13.98 -9.62 -13.98
C SER A 104 -14.88 -10.65 -13.26
N PHE A 105 -15.87 -10.15 -12.50
CA PHE A 105 -16.80 -10.94 -11.70
C PHE A 105 -18.11 -11.29 -12.44
N THR A 106 -18.54 -10.48 -13.41
CA THR A 106 -19.80 -10.70 -14.15
C THR A 106 -19.64 -11.55 -15.42
N GLY A 107 -18.47 -12.15 -15.62
CA GLY A 107 -18.10 -12.90 -16.83
C GLY A 107 -18.11 -14.44 -16.71
N GLN A 108 -18.69 -15.02 -15.65
CA GLN A 108 -18.89 -16.47 -15.51
C GLN A 108 -20.36 -16.84 -15.36
#